data_AF-A0A9D1SDH9-F1
#
_entry.id   AF-A0A9D1SDH9-F1
#
_cell.length_a   1.000
_cell.length_b   1.000
_cell.length_c   1.000
_cell.angle_alpha   90.00
_cell.angle_beta   90.00
_cell.angle_gamma   90.00
#
_symmetry.space_group_name_H-M   'P 1'
#
loop_
_entity.id
_entity.type
_entity.pdbx_description
1 polymer ?
#
loop_
_entity_poly.entity_id
_entity_poly.type
_entity_poly.pdbx_seq_one_letter_code
_entity_poly.pdbx_strand_id
1 'polypeptide(L)'
;MLITTQLPICDYRLFISQSHKISKPYFSSPDPNEFIRYFGAMKKRHIYRDFYCCGENNYCAANHALKIIREESAQHPSFFRFKNDENRFYSDGYLLCKFENKSSYVICKGIPNSRNFLSDVLQYHLNLTAGINDMCGGVQLTRLSNAGKHLAQLYLNASSKHNALNRVNAYWVGKGTPICMVELFDNEVMANGLYDCFDTLETVSGEWDPFIKLYYTQYQGIPCWIINRETAGTEAFRFCLNLRTALLRIHAEKQALIHALKFLSQNTDNPDVEKEKVVSFLKKSLNKLLKGERFDIEQCPIVHLAFKIDDSFAQEEYRNLYEIIKDINNKYIIEDFNCLIAQINFDELLEKIQTNPQIDLSSPQTQQVVEMVKKKDRLGLKKFIGRNLSSLKHDAIYDLIKWAFISSLSAFL
;
A
#
# COMPACT_ATOMS: atom_id res chain seq x y z
N MET A 1 -0.04 -21.92 -2.56
CA MET A 1 0.35 -20.50 -2.69
C MET A 1 -0.91 -19.65 -2.82
N LEU A 2 -0.94 -18.47 -2.23
CA LEU A 2 -2.03 -17.50 -2.40
C LEU A 2 -1.51 -16.23 -3.06
N ILE A 3 -2.31 -15.64 -3.95
CA ILE A 3 -2.02 -14.34 -4.56
C ILE A 3 -3.20 -13.41 -4.34
N THR A 4 -2.92 -12.22 -3.80
CA THR A 4 -3.90 -11.12 -3.69
C THR A 4 -3.45 -9.96 -4.55
N THR A 5 -4.23 -9.64 -5.59
CA THR A 5 -4.07 -8.39 -6.34
C THR A 5 -5.00 -7.34 -5.75
N GLN A 6 -4.44 -6.23 -5.28
CA GLN A 6 -5.21 -5.08 -4.85
C GLN A 6 -5.20 -3.99 -5.93
N LEU A 7 -6.38 -3.48 -6.24
CA LEU A 7 -6.64 -2.38 -7.16
C LEU A 7 -7.21 -1.20 -6.35
N PRO A 8 -6.37 -0.23 -5.94
CA PRO A 8 -6.82 0.92 -5.18
C PRO A 8 -7.73 1.83 -6.01
N ILE A 9 -8.75 2.38 -5.37
CA ILE A 9 -9.68 3.35 -5.93
C ILE A 9 -9.67 4.58 -5.02
N CYS A 10 -9.44 5.76 -5.57
CA CYS A 10 -9.44 7.01 -4.81
C CYS A 10 -10.77 7.75 -5.04
N ASP A 11 -11.56 7.97 -4.01
CA ASP A 11 -12.87 8.64 -4.09
C ASP A 11 -12.80 10.11 -3.68
N TYR A 12 -12.63 10.99 -4.67
CA TYR A 12 -12.43 12.43 -4.45
C TYR A 12 -13.67 13.16 -4.00
N ARG A 13 -14.84 12.52 -4.06
CA ARG A 13 -16.13 13.09 -3.65
C ARG A 13 -16.16 13.60 -2.22
N LEU A 14 -15.24 13.15 -1.35
CA LEU A 14 -15.04 13.72 -0.01
C LEU A 14 -14.68 15.22 -0.06
N PHE A 15 -13.98 15.64 -1.11
CA PHE A 15 -13.47 17.00 -1.31
C PHE A 15 -14.41 17.87 -2.15
N ILE A 16 -15.60 17.39 -2.47
CA ILE A 16 -16.54 18.06 -3.38
C ILE A 16 -17.81 18.39 -2.60
N SER A 17 -18.23 19.66 -2.69
CA SER A 17 -19.38 20.19 -1.95
C SER A 17 -20.67 19.42 -2.25
N GLN A 18 -20.91 19.07 -3.52
CA GLN A 18 -22.06 18.27 -3.97
C GLN A 18 -21.62 16.90 -4.51
N SER A 19 -21.30 15.98 -3.61
CA SER A 19 -20.72 14.68 -3.97
C SER A 19 -21.67 13.70 -4.67
N HIS A 20 -22.98 13.83 -4.47
CA HIS A 20 -24.00 12.86 -4.87
C HIS A 20 -23.75 11.40 -4.41
N LYS A 21 -22.82 11.19 -3.46
CA LYS A 21 -22.52 9.87 -2.90
C LYS A 21 -23.70 9.37 -2.08
N ILE A 22 -23.97 8.07 -2.15
CA ILE A 22 -24.95 7.42 -1.28
C ILE A 22 -24.44 7.42 0.18
N SER A 23 -25.35 7.50 1.15
CA SER A 23 -25.00 7.54 2.58
C SER A 23 -24.63 6.18 3.17
N LYS A 24 -24.95 5.08 2.48
CA LYS A 24 -24.70 3.69 2.88
C LYS A 24 -23.90 2.97 1.81
N PRO A 25 -23.08 1.96 2.13
CA PRO A 25 -22.89 1.37 3.46
C PRO A 25 -21.97 2.18 4.39
N TYR A 26 -22.17 2.05 5.69
CA TYR A 26 -21.28 2.57 6.71
C TYR A 26 -20.28 1.50 7.16
N PHE A 27 -19.10 1.44 6.53
CA PHE A 27 -18.15 0.32 6.68
C PHE A 27 -17.66 0.06 8.12
N SER A 28 -17.60 1.08 8.98
CA SER A 28 -17.21 0.92 10.38
C SER A 28 -18.27 0.21 11.23
N SER A 29 -19.55 0.34 10.89
CA SER A 29 -20.66 -0.35 11.57
C SER A 29 -21.83 -0.55 10.61
N PRO A 30 -21.71 -1.46 9.63
CA PRO A 30 -22.72 -1.62 8.59
C PRO A 30 -23.95 -2.35 9.13
N ASP A 31 -25.13 -1.95 8.69
CA ASP A 31 -26.33 -2.76 8.90
C ASP A 31 -26.24 -4.06 8.06
N PRO A 32 -26.84 -5.18 8.50
CA PRO A 32 -26.77 -6.46 7.79
C PRO A 32 -27.28 -6.44 6.33
N ASN A 33 -28.13 -5.46 5.99
CA ASN A 33 -28.77 -5.34 4.68
C ASN A 33 -28.08 -4.33 3.75
N GLU A 34 -26.97 -3.70 4.19
CA GLU A 34 -26.30 -2.73 3.34
C GLU A 34 -25.50 -3.43 2.23
N PHE A 35 -25.54 -2.84 1.04
CA PHE A 35 -24.82 -3.34 -0.13
C PHE A 35 -24.44 -2.16 -1.03
N ILE A 36 -23.45 -2.39 -1.88
CA ILE A 36 -23.13 -1.49 -2.99
C ILE A 36 -23.51 -2.22 -4.27
N ARG A 37 -24.24 -1.55 -5.18
CA ARG A 37 -24.63 -2.12 -6.48
C ARG A 37 -23.39 -2.70 -7.18
N TYR A 38 -23.49 -3.90 -7.76
CA TYR A 38 -22.38 -4.65 -8.37
C TYR A 38 -21.27 -5.13 -7.42
N PHE A 39 -20.99 -4.44 -6.32
CA PHE A 39 -19.99 -4.84 -5.32
C PHE A 39 -20.56 -5.75 -4.23
N GLY A 40 -21.88 -5.96 -4.21
CA GLY A 40 -22.53 -6.97 -3.38
C GLY A 40 -22.78 -6.53 -1.94
N ALA A 41 -23.29 -7.47 -1.15
CA ALA A 41 -23.66 -7.27 0.25
C ALA A 41 -22.44 -7.10 1.16
N MET A 42 -22.62 -6.32 2.23
CA MET A 42 -21.66 -6.21 3.31
C MET A 42 -21.50 -7.55 4.03
N LYS A 43 -20.25 -7.92 4.30
CA LYS A 43 -19.87 -9.11 5.06
C LYS A 43 -18.85 -8.72 6.12
N LYS A 44 -18.91 -9.43 7.25
CA LYS A 44 -17.83 -9.43 8.24
C LYS A 44 -16.68 -10.28 7.73
N ARG A 45 -15.47 -9.76 7.87
CA ARG A 45 -14.23 -10.50 7.69
C ARG A 45 -14.17 -11.53 8.80
N HIS A 46 -13.87 -12.78 8.43
CA HIS A 46 -13.56 -13.78 9.45
C HIS A 46 -12.26 -13.34 10.12
N ILE A 47 -12.39 -12.89 11.35
CA ILE A 47 -11.34 -12.31 12.16
C ILE A 47 -11.04 -13.31 13.27
N TYR A 48 -9.76 -13.69 13.41
CA TYR A 48 -9.31 -14.30 14.66
C TYR A 48 -9.42 -13.24 15.76
N ARG A 49 -9.89 -13.61 16.96
CA ARG A 49 -10.36 -12.72 18.04
C ARG A 49 -9.43 -11.53 18.42
N ASP A 50 -8.20 -11.50 17.91
CA ASP A 50 -7.13 -10.54 18.19
C ASP A 50 -6.70 -9.71 16.95
N PHE A 51 -7.51 -9.59 15.89
CA PHE A 51 -7.15 -8.81 14.69
C PHE A 51 -7.42 -7.31 14.88
N TYR A 52 -6.37 -6.54 15.13
CA TYR A 52 -6.43 -5.11 15.47
C TYR A 52 -6.46 -4.15 14.26
N CYS A 53 -6.92 -4.59 13.10
CA CYS A 53 -7.11 -3.68 11.96
C CYS A 53 -8.46 -2.94 12.08
N CYS A 54 -8.55 -2.04 13.06
CA CYS A 54 -9.72 -1.20 13.31
C CYS A 54 -10.19 -0.54 12.01
N GLY A 55 -11.38 -0.96 11.55
CA GLY A 55 -12.05 -0.37 10.40
C GLY A 55 -12.03 -1.19 9.10
N GLU A 56 -11.28 -2.30 8.98
CA GLU A 56 -11.33 -3.20 7.80
C GLU A 56 -12.05 -4.53 8.07
N ASN A 57 -12.81 -4.57 9.15
CA ASN A 57 -13.52 -5.76 9.60
C ASN A 57 -14.73 -6.08 8.72
N ASN A 58 -15.16 -5.14 7.90
CA ASN A 58 -16.28 -5.30 6.99
C ASN A 58 -15.85 -4.99 5.57
N TYR A 59 -16.42 -5.71 4.60
CA TYR A 59 -16.16 -5.53 3.17
C TYR A 59 -17.42 -5.89 2.37
N CYS A 60 -17.57 -5.38 1.15
CA CYS A 60 -18.56 -5.87 0.22
C CYS A 60 -18.04 -7.11 -0.52
N ALA A 61 -18.85 -8.17 -0.61
CA ALA A 61 -18.52 -9.38 -1.37
C ALA A 61 -18.65 -9.14 -2.88
N ALA A 62 -17.59 -8.61 -3.48
CA ALA A 62 -17.59 -7.99 -4.80
C ALA A 62 -17.36 -8.95 -5.96
N ASN A 63 -17.84 -10.19 -5.85
CA ASN A 63 -17.72 -11.22 -6.89
C ASN A 63 -18.46 -10.87 -8.18
N HIS A 64 -19.42 -9.95 -8.12
CA HIS A 64 -20.13 -9.47 -9.30
C HIS A 64 -19.44 -8.29 -10.00
N ALA A 65 -18.53 -7.57 -9.33
CA ALA A 65 -17.89 -6.38 -9.90
C ALA A 65 -16.78 -6.76 -10.89
N LEU A 66 -16.08 -7.87 -10.67
CA LEU A 66 -15.05 -8.40 -11.54
C LEU A 66 -15.18 -9.92 -11.62
N LYS A 67 -15.08 -10.48 -12.83
CA LYS A 67 -15.01 -11.91 -13.07
C LYS A 67 -13.75 -12.22 -13.86
N ILE A 68 -13.00 -13.25 -13.46
CA ILE A 68 -11.92 -13.79 -14.29
C ILE A 68 -12.57 -14.64 -15.39
N ILE A 69 -12.35 -14.26 -16.64
CA ILE A 69 -12.83 -14.98 -17.82
C ILE A 69 -11.75 -16.01 -18.17
N ARG A 70 -12.11 -17.29 -18.12
CA ARG A 70 -11.22 -18.35 -18.57
C ARG A 70 -11.34 -18.47 -20.08
N GLU A 71 -10.25 -18.21 -20.78
CA GLU A 71 -10.17 -18.46 -22.22
C GLU A 71 -9.87 -19.95 -22.44
N GLU A 72 -10.71 -20.64 -23.22
CA GLU A 72 -10.55 -22.07 -23.53
C GLU A 72 -9.22 -22.38 -24.26
N SER A 73 -8.67 -21.38 -24.96
CA SER A 73 -7.44 -21.49 -25.74
C SER A 73 -6.16 -21.08 -24.98
N ALA A 74 -6.27 -20.50 -23.78
CA ALA A 74 -5.09 -20.08 -23.03
C ALA A 74 -4.34 -21.31 -22.53
N GLN A 75 -3.12 -21.54 -23.03
CA GLN A 75 -2.23 -22.55 -22.45
C GLN A 75 -1.93 -22.17 -21.00
N HIS A 76 -2.60 -22.85 -20.07
CA HIS A 76 -2.25 -22.79 -18.68
C HIS A 76 -0.85 -23.39 -18.49
N PRO A 77 0.06 -22.72 -17.77
CA PRO A 77 1.33 -23.34 -17.42
C PRO A 77 1.06 -24.65 -16.68
N SER A 78 1.66 -25.74 -17.15
CA SER A 78 1.39 -27.10 -16.65
C SER A 78 1.82 -27.31 -15.19
N PHE A 79 2.67 -26.44 -14.67
CA PHE A 79 3.28 -26.53 -13.34
C PHE A 79 2.46 -25.84 -12.23
N PHE A 80 1.29 -25.25 -12.51
CA PHE A 80 0.35 -24.85 -11.46
C PHE A 80 -1.12 -24.91 -11.90
N ARG A 81 -2.02 -25.05 -10.93
CA ARG A 81 -3.47 -24.92 -11.14
C ARG A 81 -4.00 -23.67 -10.46
N PHE A 82 -4.75 -22.88 -11.21
CA PHE A 82 -5.31 -21.60 -10.79
C PHE A 82 -6.78 -21.72 -10.35
N LYS A 83 -7.12 -21.08 -9.24
CA LYS A 83 -8.49 -20.86 -8.78
C LYS A 83 -8.66 -19.41 -8.34
N ASN A 84 -9.69 -18.74 -8.86
CA ASN A 84 -10.16 -17.47 -8.32
C ASN A 84 -11.05 -17.73 -7.10
N ASP A 85 -10.69 -17.23 -5.92
CA ASP A 85 -11.40 -17.54 -4.68
C ASP A 85 -12.47 -16.50 -4.32
N GLU A 86 -12.07 -15.25 -4.14
CA GLU A 86 -12.97 -14.21 -3.66
C GLU A 86 -12.54 -12.82 -4.13
N ASN A 87 -13.55 -11.97 -4.34
CA ASN A 87 -13.37 -10.55 -4.56
C ASN A 87 -13.94 -9.76 -3.37
N ARG A 88 -13.18 -8.78 -2.90
CA ARG A 88 -13.57 -7.94 -1.77
C ARG A 88 -13.46 -6.48 -2.15
N PHE A 89 -14.43 -5.68 -1.73
CA PHE A 89 -14.34 -4.23 -1.83
C PHE A 89 -14.44 -3.60 -0.46
N TYR A 90 -13.60 -2.61 -0.23
CA TYR A 90 -13.54 -1.86 1.02
C TYR A 90 -13.44 -0.36 0.75
N SER A 91 -14.10 0.43 1.60
CA SER A 91 -13.94 1.88 1.67
C SER A 91 -13.80 2.29 3.13
N ASP A 92 -12.90 3.23 3.42
CA ASP A 92 -12.79 3.79 4.78
C ASP A 92 -13.74 4.97 5.01
N GLY A 93 -14.63 5.24 4.06
CA GLY A 93 -15.55 6.38 4.09
C GLY A 93 -14.92 7.72 3.69
N TYR A 94 -13.59 7.77 3.56
CA TYR A 94 -12.84 8.93 3.08
C TYR A 94 -12.40 8.70 1.62
N LEU A 95 -11.18 9.12 1.27
CA LEU A 95 -10.63 9.00 -0.07
C LEU A 95 -10.28 7.55 -0.44
N LEU A 96 -9.95 6.70 0.55
CA LEU A 96 -9.39 5.38 0.28
C LEU A 96 -10.50 4.35 0.07
N CYS A 97 -10.52 3.79 -1.13
CA CYS A 97 -11.20 2.56 -1.46
C CYS A 97 -10.20 1.54 -2.03
N LYS A 98 -10.50 0.25 -1.90
CA LYS A 98 -9.70 -0.80 -2.50
C LYS A 98 -10.56 -1.99 -2.91
N PHE A 99 -10.21 -2.55 -4.06
CA PHE A 99 -10.71 -3.82 -4.51
C PHE A 99 -9.60 -4.87 -4.37
N GLU A 100 -9.88 -6.01 -3.78
CA GLU A 100 -8.94 -7.12 -3.61
C GLU A 100 -9.48 -8.33 -4.38
N ASN A 101 -8.71 -8.83 -5.34
CA ASN A 101 -8.92 -10.13 -5.98
C ASN A 101 -8.00 -11.15 -5.32
N LYS A 102 -8.56 -12.23 -4.79
CA LYS A 102 -7.80 -13.33 -4.20
C LYS A 102 -7.89 -14.58 -5.03
N SER A 103 -6.73 -15.21 -5.21
CA SER A 103 -6.56 -16.40 -6.01
C SER A 103 -5.66 -17.41 -5.31
N SER A 104 -6.01 -18.68 -5.44
CA SER A 104 -5.21 -19.81 -4.98
C SER A 104 -4.50 -20.47 -6.15
N TYR A 105 -3.25 -20.84 -5.90
CA TYR A 105 -2.41 -21.57 -6.83
C TYR A 105 -1.92 -22.86 -6.17
N VAL A 106 -2.24 -23.98 -6.81
CA VAL A 106 -1.71 -25.29 -6.42
C VAL A 106 -0.53 -25.62 -7.31
N ILE A 107 0.65 -25.69 -6.73
CA ILE A 107 1.90 -26.01 -7.43
C ILE A 107 1.86 -27.50 -7.82
N CYS A 108 2.18 -27.78 -9.08
CA CYS A 108 2.18 -29.12 -9.67
C CYS A 108 3.63 -29.56 -10.00
N LYS A 109 3.83 -30.85 -10.28
CA LYS A 109 5.17 -31.40 -10.59
C LYS A 109 5.73 -30.85 -11.90
N GLY A 110 7.06 -30.81 -12.00
CA GLY A 110 7.77 -30.51 -13.26
C GLY A 110 8.00 -29.02 -13.49
N ILE A 111 8.39 -28.27 -12.46
CA ILE A 111 8.81 -26.87 -12.61
C ILE A 111 10.12 -26.86 -13.42
N PRO A 112 10.14 -26.27 -14.63
CA PRO A 112 11.30 -26.36 -15.52
C PRO A 112 12.48 -25.50 -15.06
N ASN A 113 12.21 -24.38 -14.38
CA ASN A 113 13.21 -23.50 -13.80
C ASN A 113 12.67 -22.84 -12.52
N SER A 114 13.13 -23.30 -11.35
CA SER A 114 12.72 -22.79 -10.02
C SER A 114 12.93 -21.27 -9.90
N ARG A 115 14.04 -20.75 -10.42
CA ARG A 115 14.40 -19.33 -10.33
C ARG A 115 13.37 -18.39 -10.97
N ASN A 116 12.77 -18.80 -12.09
CA ASN A 116 11.80 -17.97 -12.82
C ASN A 116 10.36 -18.20 -12.36
N PHE A 117 10.10 -19.16 -11.47
CA PHE A 117 8.77 -19.59 -11.08
C PHE A 117 7.84 -18.43 -10.68
N LEU A 118 8.31 -17.54 -9.79
CA LEU A 118 7.51 -16.40 -9.34
C LEU A 118 7.20 -15.41 -10.46
N SER A 119 8.18 -15.15 -11.33
CA SER A 119 8.00 -14.30 -12.51
C SER A 119 6.94 -14.87 -13.44
N ASP A 120 7.00 -16.16 -13.74
CA ASP A 120 6.04 -16.83 -14.63
C ASP A 120 4.62 -16.85 -14.05
N VAL A 121 4.50 -17.09 -12.75
CA VAL A 121 3.22 -17.05 -12.03
C VAL A 121 2.64 -15.64 -12.04
N LEU A 122 3.44 -14.62 -11.72
CA LEU A 122 3.01 -13.22 -11.74
C LEU A 122 2.62 -12.77 -13.15
N GLN A 123 3.39 -13.18 -14.16
CA GLN A 123 3.08 -12.94 -15.57
C GLN A 123 1.70 -13.48 -15.92
N TYR A 124 1.44 -14.74 -15.59
CA TYR A 124 0.15 -15.38 -15.84
C TYR A 124 -0.96 -14.67 -15.05
N HIS A 125 -0.78 -14.42 -13.75
CA HIS A 125 -1.79 -13.84 -12.87
C HIS A 125 -2.21 -12.43 -13.33
N LEU A 126 -1.25 -11.56 -13.60
CA LEU A 126 -1.52 -10.17 -13.95
C LEU A 126 -2.10 -10.00 -15.36
N ASN A 127 -1.88 -10.98 -16.25
CA ASN A 127 -2.46 -11.02 -17.59
C ASN A 127 -3.78 -11.80 -17.68
N LEU A 128 -4.33 -12.32 -16.57
CA LEU A 128 -5.65 -12.94 -16.55
C LEU A 128 -6.70 -11.98 -17.15
N THR A 129 -7.50 -12.49 -18.09
CA THR A 129 -8.62 -11.74 -18.66
C THR A 129 -9.68 -11.53 -17.58
N ALA A 130 -10.02 -10.27 -17.33
CA ALA A 130 -10.98 -9.82 -16.35
C ALA A 130 -12.15 -9.12 -17.06
N GLY A 131 -13.38 -9.53 -16.74
CA GLY A 131 -14.61 -8.88 -17.14
C GLY A 131 -15.19 -8.03 -16.01
N ILE A 132 -15.41 -6.74 -16.27
CA ILE A 132 -16.03 -5.78 -15.35
C ILE A 132 -17.38 -5.39 -15.92
N ASN A 133 -18.45 -5.46 -15.12
CA ASN A 133 -19.76 -5.03 -15.60
C ASN A 133 -19.73 -3.54 -15.98
N ASP A 134 -20.39 -3.19 -17.08
CA ASP A 134 -20.64 -1.80 -17.42
C ASP A 134 -22.03 -1.32 -16.97
N MET A 135 -22.31 -0.06 -17.24
CA MET A 135 -23.56 0.60 -16.83
C MET A 135 -24.77 0.23 -17.68
N CYS A 136 -24.55 -0.32 -18.86
CA CYS A 136 -25.57 -0.71 -19.83
C CYS A 136 -25.89 -2.22 -19.77
N GLY A 137 -25.31 -2.94 -18.81
CA GLY A 137 -25.47 -4.38 -18.66
C GLY A 137 -24.50 -5.23 -19.50
N GLY A 138 -23.55 -4.60 -20.18
CA GLY A 138 -22.44 -5.27 -20.87
C GLY A 138 -21.25 -5.55 -19.94
N VAL A 139 -20.18 -6.06 -20.54
CA VAL A 139 -18.94 -6.43 -19.83
C VAL A 139 -17.75 -5.81 -20.55
N GLN A 140 -16.97 -5.02 -19.82
CA GLN A 140 -15.69 -4.49 -20.27
C GLN A 140 -14.60 -5.54 -19.99
N LEU A 141 -13.99 -6.05 -21.05
CA LEU A 141 -12.87 -7.00 -20.96
C LEU A 141 -11.54 -6.24 -20.88
N THR A 142 -10.67 -6.66 -19.97
CA THR A 142 -9.33 -6.11 -19.80
C THR A 142 -8.43 -7.13 -19.10
N ARG A 143 -7.17 -6.79 -18.84
CA ARG A 143 -6.28 -7.60 -17.98
C ARG A 143 -6.52 -7.27 -16.52
N LEU A 144 -6.34 -8.25 -15.63
CA LEU A 144 -6.49 -8.04 -14.18
C LEU A 144 -5.66 -6.85 -13.68
N SER A 145 -4.41 -6.70 -14.14
CA SER A 145 -3.54 -5.57 -13.82
C SER A 145 -4.10 -4.19 -14.22
N ASN A 146 -4.94 -4.14 -15.26
CA ASN A 146 -5.49 -2.93 -15.85
C ASN A 146 -6.95 -2.65 -15.44
N ALA A 147 -7.56 -3.54 -14.66
CA ALA A 147 -8.98 -3.45 -14.29
C ALA A 147 -9.33 -2.22 -13.42
N GLY A 148 -8.34 -1.58 -12.79
CA GLY A 148 -8.55 -0.47 -11.86
C GLY A 148 -9.37 0.71 -12.42
N LYS A 149 -9.16 1.09 -13.69
CA LYS A 149 -9.93 2.19 -14.33
C LYS A 149 -11.42 1.87 -14.38
N HIS A 150 -11.75 0.68 -14.85
CA HIS A 150 -13.14 0.25 -15.04
C HIS A 150 -13.83 0.00 -13.69
N LEU A 151 -13.10 -0.55 -12.72
CA LEU A 151 -13.62 -0.71 -11.35
C LEU A 151 -13.88 0.62 -10.65
N ALA A 152 -13.00 1.62 -10.81
CA ALA A 152 -13.24 2.95 -10.28
C ALA A 152 -14.53 3.55 -10.86
N GLN A 153 -14.71 3.48 -12.18
CA GLN A 153 -15.92 3.99 -12.84
C GLN A 153 -17.18 3.23 -12.41
N LEU A 154 -17.11 1.90 -12.30
CA LEU A 154 -18.20 1.08 -11.79
C LEU A 154 -18.55 1.48 -10.35
N TYR A 155 -17.54 1.71 -9.50
CA TYR A 155 -17.71 2.17 -8.13
C TYR A 155 -18.40 3.54 -8.07
N LEU A 156 -17.94 4.51 -8.86
CA LEU A 156 -18.54 5.85 -8.88
C LEU A 156 -20.03 5.77 -9.14
N ASN A 157 -20.43 5.01 -10.16
CA ASN A 157 -21.83 4.88 -10.55
C ASN A 157 -22.63 4.08 -9.52
N ALA A 158 -22.07 2.97 -9.03
CA ALA A 158 -22.70 2.11 -8.04
C ALA A 158 -22.94 2.81 -6.69
N SER A 159 -22.10 3.80 -6.38
CA SER A 159 -22.12 4.54 -5.12
C SER A 159 -22.61 5.98 -5.27
N SER A 160 -23.25 6.32 -6.40
CA SER A 160 -23.90 7.62 -6.61
C SER A 160 -25.41 7.48 -6.56
N LYS A 161 -26.09 8.54 -6.13
CA LYS A 161 -27.56 8.58 -6.12
C LYS A 161 -28.09 8.45 -7.56
N HIS A 162 -29.06 7.55 -7.76
CA HIS A 162 -29.59 7.22 -9.09
C HIS A 162 -30.11 8.45 -9.86
N ASN A 163 -30.79 9.36 -9.17
CA ASN A 163 -31.34 10.58 -9.75
C ASN A 163 -30.29 11.68 -10.04
N ALA A 164 -29.02 11.45 -9.72
CA ALA A 164 -27.93 12.40 -9.92
C ALA A 164 -26.83 11.87 -10.84
N LEU A 165 -27.01 10.70 -11.46
CA LEU A 165 -25.97 10.08 -12.31
C LEU A 165 -25.52 10.97 -13.48
N ASN A 166 -26.41 11.82 -14.00
CA ASN A 166 -26.09 12.79 -15.06
C ASN A 166 -25.26 14.00 -14.57
N ARG A 167 -25.11 14.19 -13.26
CA ARG A 167 -24.33 15.28 -12.63
C ARG A 167 -22.99 14.79 -12.08
N VAL A 168 -22.75 13.48 -12.14
CA VAL A 168 -21.55 12.85 -11.60
C VAL A 168 -20.46 12.89 -12.66
N ASN A 169 -19.31 13.47 -12.33
CA ASN A 169 -18.18 13.54 -13.24
C ASN A 169 -17.22 12.36 -13.05
N ALA A 170 -16.74 11.79 -14.16
CA ALA A 170 -15.84 10.63 -14.13
C ALA A 170 -14.56 10.86 -13.31
N TYR A 171 -14.04 12.10 -13.29
CA TYR A 171 -12.83 12.45 -12.53
C TYR A 171 -13.03 12.46 -11.00
N TRP A 172 -14.27 12.32 -10.50
CA TRP A 172 -14.56 12.26 -9.07
C TRP A 172 -14.07 10.97 -8.40
N VAL A 173 -13.62 9.99 -9.18
CA VAL A 173 -12.86 8.83 -8.71
C VAL A 173 -11.59 8.64 -9.55
N GLY A 174 -10.54 8.11 -8.94
CA GLY A 174 -9.29 7.75 -9.60
C GLY A 174 -8.93 6.29 -9.40
N LYS A 175 -8.15 5.73 -10.32
CA LYS A 175 -7.46 4.43 -10.12
C LYS A 175 -6.09 4.70 -9.49
N GLY A 176 -5.76 3.99 -8.42
CA GLY A 176 -4.38 3.93 -7.94
C GLY A 176 -3.56 2.89 -8.71
N THR A 177 -2.26 2.88 -8.48
CA THR A 177 -1.36 1.82 -8.97
C THR A 177 -1.71 0.49 -8.28
N PRO A 178 -1.83 -0.62 -9.03
CA PRO A 178 -2.08 -1.93 -8.44
C PRO A 178 -0.91 -2.40 -7.56
N ILE A 179 -1.17 -3.37 -6.69
CA ILE A 179 -0.13 -4.11 -5.96
C ILE A 179 -0.47 -5.59 -5.90
N CYS A 180 0.55 -6.44 -5.95
CA CYS A 180 0.41 -7.87 -5.79
C CYS A 180 1.01 -8.32 -4.45
N MET A 181 0.35 -9.27 -3.80
CA MET A 181 0.85 -9.95 -2.61
C MET A 181 0.88 -11.45 -2.88
N VAL A 182 2.02 -12.09 -2.66
CA VAL A 182 2.20 -13.54 -2.78
C VAL A 182 2.46 -14.11 -1.39
N GLU A 183 1.65 -15.07 -0.97
CA GLU A 183 1.88 -15.86 0.24
C GLU A 183 2.31 -17.27 -0.16
N LEU A 184 3.54 -17.62 0.19
CA LEU A 184 4.13 -18.95 0.01
C LEU A 184 4.15 -19.69 1.35
N PHE A 185 3.92 -20.99 1.29
CA PHE A 185 4.01 -21.88 2.44
C PHE A 185 5.24 -22.77 2.27
N ASP A 186 6.10 -22.85 3.29
CA ASP A 186 7.40 -23.50 3.14
C ASP A 186 7.32 -24.98 2.81
N ASN A 187 6.27 -25.69 3.23
CA ASN A 187 6.02 -27.05 2.76
C ASN A 187 5.85 -27.13 1.23
N GLU A 188 5.26 -26.11 0.61
CA GLU A 188 5.17 -26.00 -0.85
C GLU A 188 6.50 -25.59 -1.47
N VAL A 189 7.28 -24.72 -0.82
CA VAL A 189 8.60 -24.28 -1.29
C VAL A 189 9.59 -25.46 -1.26
N MET A 190 9.72 -26.13 -0.11
CA MET A 190 10.54 -27.33 0.10
C MET A 190 10.18 -28.43 -0.89
N ALA A 191 8.89 -28.81 -0.95
CA ALA A 191 8.45 -29.95 -1.76
C ALA A 191 8.65 -29.74 -3.27
N ASN A 192 8.79 -28.48 -3.70
CA ASN A 192 8.92 -28.12 -5.11
C ASN A 192 10.29 -27.51 -5.46
N GLY A 193 11.25 -27.48 -4.52
CA GLY A 193 12.60 -26.98 -4.76
C GLY A 193 12.65 -25.50 -5.17
N LEU A 194 11.82 -24.64 -4.57
CA LEU A 194 11.65 -23.25 -4.99
C LEU A 194 12.59 -22.24 -4.30
N TYR A 195 13.67 -22.70 -3.65
CA TYR A 195 14.59 -21.80 -2.94
C TYR A 195 15.24 -20.75 -3.84
N ASP A 196 15.62 -21.14 -5.05
CA ASP A 196 16.33 -20.26 -5.98
C ASP A 196 15.46 -19.10 -6.50
N CYS A 197 14.13 -19.15 -6.30
CA CYS A 197 13.24 -18.04 -6.70
C CYS A 197 13.38 -16.82 -5.79
N PHE A 198 14.00 -16.98 -4.61
CA PHE A 198 14.23 -15.88 -3.66
C PHE A 198 15.55 -15.15 -3.92
N ASP A 199 16.51 -15.76 -4.64
CA ASP A 199 17.86 -15.21 -4.89
C ASP A 199 17.83 -13.81 -5.50
N THR A 200 16.81 -13.52 -6.30
CA THR A 200 16.68 -12.27 -7.06
C THR A 200 15.81 -11.22 -6.35
N LEU A 201 15.34 -11.50 -5.14
CA LEU A 201 14.39 -10.64 -4.43
C LEU A 201 15.08 -9.79 -3.36
N GLU A 202 14.58 -8.57 -3.17
CA GLU A 202 15.04 -7.71 -2.09
C GLU A 202 14.48 -8.22 -0.77
N THR A 203 15.36 -8.67 0.14
CA THR A 203 14.96 -9.12 1.48
C THR A 203 14.66 -7.91 2.35
N VAL A 204 13.56 -7.98 3.10
CA VAL A 204 13.10 -6.87 3.94
C VAL A 204 13.38 -7.20 5.39
N SER A 205 14.37 -6.49 5.96
CA SER A 205 14.72 -6.61 7.37
C SER A 205 13.68 -5.92 8.26
N GLY A 206 13.41 -6.53 9.42
CA GLY A 206 12.56 -6.02 10.49
C GLY A 206 12.39 -7.05 11.58
N GLU A 207 11.81 -6.64 12.71
CA GLU A 207 11.50 -7.53 13.83
C GLU A 207 10.23 -8.33 13.52
N TRP A 208 10.36 -9.34 12.65
CA TRP A 208 9.27 -10.22 12.26
C TRP A 208 9.20 -11.47 13.15
N ASP A 209 8.08 -12.19 13.08
CA ASP A 209 8.01 -13.57 13.57
C ASP A 209 9.16 -14.39 12.92
N PRO A 210 9.94 -15.19 13.69
CA PRO A 210 11.10 -15.92 13.18
C PRO A 210 10.81 -16.86 11.99
N PHE A 211 9.56 -17.25 11.79
CA PHE A 211 9.12 -18.11 10.71
C PHE A 211 8.51 -17.35 9.53
N ILE A 212 8.67 -16.02 9.49
CA ILE A 212 8.16 -15.16 8.42
C ILE A 212 9.33 -14.44 7.77
N LYS A 213 9.52 -14.69 6.47
CA LYS A 213 10.45 -13.92 5.63
C LYS A 213 9.65 -13.05 4.67
N LEU A 214 10.03 -11.77 4.60
CA LEU A 214 9.40 -10.78 3.74
C LEU A 214 10.36 -10.37 2.63
N TYR A 215 9.86 -10.38 1.41
CA TYR A 215 10.59 -9.95 0.22
C TYR A 215 9.80 -8.92 -0.57
N TYR A 216 10.52 -8.10 -1.31
CA TYR A 216 9.97 -7.10 -2.22
C TYR A 216 10.56 -7.27 -3.62
N THR A 217 9.72 -7.07 -4.63
CA THR A 217 10.12 -6.98 -6.03
C THR A 217 9.13 -6.12 -6.82
N GLN A 218 9.46 -5.82 -8.06
CA GLN A 218 8.54 -5.24 -9.02
C GLN A 218 8.42 -6.14 -10.24
N TYR A 219 7.19 -6.32 -10.72
CA TYR A 219 6.93 -7.04 -11.95
C TYR A 219 6.15 -6.16 -12.92
N GLN A 220 6.73 -5.82 -14.06
CA GLN A 220 6.14 -4.89 -15.05
C GLN A 220 5.70 -3.55 -14.42
N GLY A 221 6.50 -3.02 -13.49
CA GLY A 221 6.21 -1.79 -12.74
C GLY A 221 5.12 -1.94 -11.66
N ILE A 222 4.59 -3.15 -11.43
CA ILE A 222 3.65 -3.44 -10.35
C ILE A 222 4.43 -3.90 -9.12
N PRO A 223 4.34 -3.20 -7.97
CA PRO A 223 4.97 -3.64 -6.74
C PRO A 223 4.41 -5.00 -6.31
N CYS A 224 5.30 -5.86 -5.84
CA CYS A 224 4.98 -7.21 -5.42
C CYS A 224 5.65 -7.50 -4.07
N TRP A 225 4.81 -7.75 -3.06
CA TRP A 225 5.27 -8.27 -1.78
C TRP A 225 5.17 -9.79 -1.76
N ILE A 226 6.18 -10.45 -1.23
CA ILE A 226 6.20 -11.91 -1.10
C ILE A 226 6.46 -12.25 0.37
N ILE A 227 5.50 -12.95 0.98
CA ILE A 227 5.61 -13.47 2.34
C ILE A 227 5.88 -14.97 2.22
N ASN A 228 7.04 -15.42 2.69
CA ASN A 228 7.32 -16.85 2.89
C ASN A 228 7.08 -17.21 4.35
N ARG A 229 6.18 -18.16 4.60
CA ARG A 229 5.87 -18.66 5.94
C ARG A 229 6.44 -20.06 6.15
N GLU A 230 7.38 -20.17 7.07
CA GLU A 230 8.21 -21.36 7.34
C GLU A 230 7.58 -22.36 8.30
N THR A 231 6.39 -22.07 8.83
CA THR A 231 5.70 -22.98 9.75
C THR A 231 4.19 -22.97 9.56
N ALA A 232 3.55 -24.12 9.84
CA ALA A 232 2.10 -24.25 9.92
C ALA A 232 1.51 -23.69 11.23
N GLY A 233 2.35 -23.24 12.17
CA GLY A 233 1.95 -22.75 13.50
C GLY A 233 0.93 -21.61 13.47
N THR A 234 0.07 -21.55 14.49
CA THR A 234 -1.03 -20.59 14.59
C THR A 234 -0.55 -19.15 14.77
N GLU A 235 0.58 -18.92 15.43
CA GLU A 235 1.12 -17.57 15.68
C GLU A 235 1.67 -16.96 14.40
N ALA A 236 2.59 -17.64 13.71
CA ALA A 236 3.10 -17.21 12.41
C ALA A 236 1.96 -17.01 11.39
N PHE A 237 0.92 -17.85 11.41
CA PHE A 237 -0.26 -17.64 10.58
C PHE A 237 -0.99 -16.32 10.92
N ARG A 238 -1.21 -16.03 12.21
CA ARG A 238 -1.82 -14.76 12.65
C ARG A 238 -0.96 -13.57 12.25
N PHE A 239 0.35 -13.64 12.47
CA PHE A 239 1.29 -12.60 12.09
C PHE A 239 1.24 -12.36 10.57
N CYS A 240 1.27 -13.41 9.75
CA CYS A 240 1.14 -13.33 8.29
C CYS A 240 -0.15 -12.61 7.86
N LEU A 241 -1.28 -12.89 8.51
CA LEU A 241 -2.55 -12.21 8.24
C LEU A 241 -2.49 -10.71 8.55
N ASN A 242 -1.90 -10.34 9.70
CA ASN A 242 -1.71 -8.95 10.10
C ASN A 242 -0.76 -8.23 9.14
N LEU A 243 0.39 -8.86 8.83
CA LEU A 243 1.43 -8.32 7.96
C LEU A 243 0.89 -8.05 6.56
N ARG A 244 0.20 -9.01 5.96
CA ARG A 244 -0.49 -8.81 4.68
C ARG A 244 -1.42 -7.62 4.71
N THR A 245 -2.24 -7.51 5.77
CA THR A 245 -3.22 -6.43 5.87
C THR A 245 -2.54 -5.08 6.03
N ALA A 246 -1.47 -5.00 6.82
CA ALA A 246 -0.66 -3.80 6.95
C ALA A 246 -0.04 -3.41 5.61
N LEU A 247 0.62 -4.33 4.89
CA LEU A 247 1.23 -4.09 3.58
C LEU A 247 0.21 -3.55 2.56
N LEU A 248 -0.93 -4.24 2.45
CA LEU A 248 -2.03 -3.85 1.57
C LEU A 248 -2.66 -2.51 1.99
N ARG A 249 -2.73 -2.20 3.28
CA ARG A 249 -3.26 -0.92 3.79
C ARG A 249 -2.31 0.23 3.50
N ILE A 250 -1.01 0.05 3.76
CA ILE A 250 0.02 1.06 3.52
C ILE A 250 0.06 1.44 2.05
N HIS A 251 -0.03 0.46 1.14
CA HIS A 251 -0.10 0.74 -0.29
C HIS A 251 -1.33 1.57 -0.66
N ALA A 252 -2.52 1.19 -0.18
CA ALA A 252 -3.75 1.95 -0.44
C ALA A 252 -3.68 3.39 0.14
N GLU A 253 -3.05 3.58 1.31
CA GLU A 253 -2.82 4.89 1.93
C GLU A 253 -1.80 5.74 1.16
N LYS A 254 -0.72 5.12 0.64
CA LYS A 254 0.21 5.76 -0.29
C LYS A 254 -0.54 6.28 -1.52
N GLN A 255 -1.35 5.43 -2.14
CA GLN A 255 -2.13 5.82 -3.33
C GLN A 255 -3.10 6.96 -2.99
N ALA A 256 -3.83 6.88 -1.87
CA ALA A 256 -4.74 7.94 -1.45
C ALA A 256 -4.00 9.28 -1.22
N LEU A 257 -2.83 9.26 -0.57
CA LEU A 257 -2.00 10.46 -0.37
C LEU A 257 -1.57 11.08 -1.70
N ILE A 258 -0.99 10.29 -2.60
CA ILE A 258 -0.55 10.75 -3.93
C ILE A 258 -1.73 11.34 -4.72
N HIS A 259 -2.87 10.65 -4.72
CA HIS A 259 -4.05 11.08 -5.44
C HIS A 259 -4.66 12.36 -4.86
N ALA A 260 -4.65 12.56 -3.53
CA ALA A 260 -5.10 13.80 -2.91
C ALA A 260 -4.27 15.01 -3.36
N LEU A 261 -2.95 14.86 -3.44
CA LEU A 261 -2.03 15.89 -3.92
C LEU A 261 -2.29 16.24 -5.38
N LYS A 262 -2.35 15.23 -6.26
CA LYS A 262 -2.66 15.43 -7.68
C LYS A 262 -4.02 16.09 -7.89
N PHE A 263 -5.03 15.67 -7.14
CA PHE A 263 -6.37 16.25 -7.22
C PHE A 263 -6.38 17.72 -6.83
N LEU A 264 -5.66 18.08 -5.75
CA LEU A 264 -5.53 19.48 -5.33
C LEU A 264 -4.91 20.34 -6.43
N SER A 265 -3.77 19.89 -6.97
CA SER A 265 -3.04 20.60 -8.03
C SER A 265 -3.88 20.81 -9.29
N GLN A 266 -4.61 19.77 -9.72
CA GLN A 266 -5.45 19.82 -10.93
C GLN A 266 -6.73 20.64 -10.74
N ASN A 267 -7.14 20.94 -9.50
CA ASN A 267 -8.39 21.61 -9.19
C ASN A 267 -8.19 22.84 -8.30
N THR A 268 -7.02 23.49 -8.38
CA THR A 268 -6.70 24.66 -7.56
C THR A 268 -7.73 25.77 -7.72
N ASP A 269 -8.27 26.00 -8.91
CA ASP A 269 -9.23 27.08 -9.14
C ASP A 269 -10.69 26.60 -9.21
N ASN A 270 -10.94 25.32 -8.86
CA ASN A 270 -12.29 24.76 -8.90
C ASN A 270 -13.08 25.18 -7.65
N PRO A 271 -14.16 25.98 -7.78
CA PRO A 271 -14.93 26.48 -6.63
C PRO A 271 -15.71 25.37 -5.91
N ASP A 272 -15.97 24.24 -6.56
CA ASP A 272 -16.69 23.11 -5.94
C ASP A 272 -15.80 22.28 -5.00
N VAL A 273 -14.47 22.47 -5.08
CA VAL A 273 -13.48 21.73 -4.31
C VAL A 273 -13.20 22.41 -2.97
N GLU A 274 -13.46 21.67 -1.89
CA GLU A 274 -13.21 22.08 -0.51
C GLU A 274 -11.74 21.83 -0.13
N LYS A 275 -10.86 22.78 -0.46
CA LYS A 275 -9.40 22.68 -0.25
C LYS A 275 -9.02 22.37 1.19
N GLU A 276 -9.73 22.92 2.16
CA GLU A 276 -9.49 22.69 3.59
C GLU A 276 -9.66 21.21 3.95
N LYS A 277 -10.62 20.51 3.32
CA LYS A 277 -10.80 19.07 3.50
C LYS A 277 -9.62 18.28 2.93
N VAL A 278 -9.08 18.71 1.78
CA VAL A 278 -7.90 18.09 1.18
C VAL A 278 -6.69 18.25 2.11
N VAL A 279 -6.40 19.46 2.56
CA VAL A 279 -5.29 19.76 3.48
C VAL A 279 -5.42 18.99 4.80
N SER A 280 -6.63 18.93 5.36
CA SER A 280 -6.92 18.14 6.57
C SER A 280 -6.68 16.64 6.36
N PHE A 281 -7.09 16.11 5.20
CA PHE A 281 -6.84 14.72 4.82
C PHE A 281 -5.34 14.43 4.68
N LEU A 282 -4.58 15.30 3.99
CA LEU A 282 -3.13 15.17 3.82
C LEU A 282 -2.42 15.10 5.17
N LYS A 283 -2.71 16.04 6.08
CA LYS A 283 -2.12 16.08 7.42
C LYS A 283 -2.39 14.79 8.21
N LYS A 284 -3.63 14.30 8.20
CA LYS A 284 -4.01 13.06 8.90
C LYS A 284 -3.32 11.83 8.29
N SER A 285 -3.26 11.76 6.97
CA SER A 285 -2.67 10.61 6.25
C SER A 285 -1.17 10.54 6.44
N LEU A 286 -0.46 11.67 6.34
CA LEU A 286 0.97 11.77 6.62
C LEU A 286 1.30 11.35 8.06
N ASN A 287 0.59 11.91 9.05
CA ASN A 287 0.79 11.53 10.44
C ASN A 287 0.59 10.03 10.68
N LYS A 288 -0.40 9.43 10.01
CA LYS A 288 -0.72 8.00 10.11
C LYS A 288 0.37 7.11 9.49
N LEU A 289 0.93 7.50 8.35
CA LEU A 289 2.00 6.79 7.65
C LEU A 289 3.35 6.90 8.36
N LEU A 290 3.58 7.99 9.11
CA LEU A 290 4.81 8.19 9.87
C LEU A 290 4.83 7.50 11.25
N LYS A 291 3.74 6.86 11.69
CA LYS A 291 3.75 6.14 12.98
C LYS A 291 4.74 4.97 12.93
N GLY A 292 5.56 4.82 13.97
CA GLY A 292 6.55 3.74 14.05
C GLY A 292 5.93 2.33 14.09
N GLU A 293 4.74 2.20 14.66
CA GLU A 293 4.03 0.92 14.81
C GLU A 293 2.52 1.10 14.58
N ARG A 294 1.92 0.15 13.85
CA ARG A 294 0.47 0.03 13.64
C ARG A 294 0.12 -1.44 13.44
N PHE A 295 -1.04 -1.86 13.94
CA PHE A 295 -1.51 -3.25 13.81
C PHE A 295 -0.54 -4.26 14.44
N ASP A 296 0.13 -3.85 15.53
CA ASP A 296 1.18 -4.61 16.22
C ASP A 296 2.35 -5.00 15.30
N ILE A 297 2.59 -4.17 14.27
CA ILE A 297 3.63 -4.36 13.26
C ILE A 297 4.43 -3.07 13.13
N GLU A 298 5.75 -3.23 13.19
CA GLU A 298 6.71 -2.19 12.86
C GLU A 298 6.46 -1.67 11.44
N GLN A 299 6.14 -0.38 11.33
CA GLN A 299 5.74 0.22 10.05
C GLN A 299 6.94 0.73 9.26
N CYS A 300 8.01 1.14 9.93
CA CYS A 300 9.09 1.90 9.31
C CYS A 300 9.76 1.17 8.13
N PRO A 301 10.16 -0.12 8.25
CA PRO A 301 10.72 -0.85 7.12
C PRO A 301 9.75 -0.96 5.94
N ILE A 302 8.47 -1.19 6.24
CA ILE A 302 7.43 -1.36 5.22
C ILE A 302 7.15 -0.06 4.48
N VAL A 303 6.99 1.04 5.21
CA VAL A 303 6.74 2.37 4.65
C VAL A 303 7.96 2.84 3.85
N HIS A 304 9.18 2.61 4.35
CA HIS A 304 10.40 2.95 3.63
C HIS A 304 10.45 2.31 2.24
N LEU A 305 10.20 1.00 2.16
CA LEU A 305 10.17 0.28 0.88
C LEU A 305 8.95 0.62 0.04
N ALA A 306 7.77 0.78 0.64
CA ALA A 306 6.57 1.18 -0.09
C ALA A 306 6.72 2.56 -0.74
N PHE A 307 7.50 3.47 -0.14
CA PHE A 307 7.84 4.78 -0.68
C PHE A 307 9.23 4.83 -1.30
N LYS A 308 9.91 3.69 -1.47
CA LYS A 308 11.19 3.61 -2.17
C LYS A 308 10.99 4.17 -3.58
N ILE A 309 11.87 5.10 -3.93
CA ILE A 309 11.89 5.72 -5.24
C ILE A 309 12.83 4.85 -6.10
N ASP A 310 12.29 4.20 -7.13
CA ASP A 310 13.06 3.44 -8.12
C ASP A 310 13.14 4.17 -9.47
N ASP A 311 13.87 3.57 -10.42
CA ASP A 311 14.50 4.25 -11.55
C ASP A 311 13.59 5.22 -12.34
N SER A 312 14.11 6.44 -12.49
CA SER A 312 13.73 7.60 -13.33
C SER A 312 12.24 8.01 -13.41
N PHE A 313 11.32 7.09 -13.68
CA PHE A 313 9.89 7.38 -13.82
C PHE A 313 9.24 7.75 -12.49
N ALA A 314 9.68 7.15 -11.38
CA ALA A 314 9.20 7.53 -10.05
C ALA A 314 9.77 8.89 -9.61
N GLN A 315 11.02 9.22 -9.96
CA GLN A 315 11.68 10.45 -9.52
C GLN A 315 10.98 11.72 -10.00
N GLU A 316 10.59 11.78 -11.28
CA GLU A 316 9.85 12.93 -11.83
C GLU A 316 8.46 13.07 -11.17
N GLU A 317 7.76 11.96 -10.96
CA GLU A 317 6.47 11.97 -10.27
C GLU A 317 6.58 12.52 -8.84
N TYR A 318 7.58 12.09 -8.08
CA TYR A 318 7.82 12.63 -6.74
C TYR A 318 8.23 14.10 -6.76
N ARG A 319 9.03 14.55 -7.76
CA ARG A 319 9.40 15.98 -7.89
C ARG A 319 8.15 16.83 -8.12
N ASN A 320 7.28 16.37 -9.00
CA ASN A 320 5.99 17.01 -9.24
C ASN A 320 5.13 17.05 -7.96
N LEU A 321 5.05 15.95 -7.21
CA LEU A 321 4.34 15.93 -5.92
C LEU A 321 4.95 16.89 -4.89
N TYR A 322 6.27 17.04 -4.88
CA TYR A 322 6.96 17.94 -3.97
C TYR A 322 6.67 19.40 -4.27
N GLU A 323 6.66 19.81 -5.54
CA GLU A 323 6.26 21.16 -5.94
C GLU A 323 4.81 21.47 -5.56
N ILE A 324 3.88 20.52 -5.79
CA ILE A 324 2.49 20.64 -5.32
C ILE A 324 2.43 20.88 -3.80
N ILE A 325 3.28 20.19 -3.03
CA ILE A 325 3.29 20.32 -1.57
C ILE A 325 3.86 21.66 -1.10
N LYS A 326 4.83 22.22 -1.82
CA LYS A 326 5.33 23.58 -1.55
C LYS A 326 4.22 24.61 -1.76
N ASP A 327 3.41 24.45 -2.80
CA ASP A 327 2.30 25.36 -3.11
C ASP A 327 1.22 25.40 -2.03
N ILE A 328 1.07 24.33 -1.24
CA ILE A 328 0.15 24.30 -0.08
C ILE A 328 0.60 25.30 1.02
N ASN A 329 1.87 25.74 1.00
CA ASN A 329 2.46 26.68 1.95
C ASN A 329 2.21 26.32 3.43
N ASN A 330 2.24 25.02 3.75
CA ASN A 330 2.08 24.51 5.10
C ASN A 330 3.35 23.79 5.55
N LYS A 331 4.14 24.48 6.38
CA LYS A 331 5.42 23.99 6.91
C LYS A 331 5.34 22.56 7.48
N TYR A 332 4.30 22.23 8.23
CA TYR A 332 4.17 20.92 8.86
C TYR A 332 3.93 19.81 7.84
N ILE A 333 3.11 20.06 6.82
CA ILE A 333 2.84 19.09 5.74
C ILE A 333 4.10 18.87 4.91
N ILE A 334 4.82 19.94 4.57
CA ILE A 334 6.09 19.86 3.85
C ILE A 334 7.11 19.00 4.63
N GLU A 335 7.29 19.28 5.93
CA GLU A 335 8.21 18.53 6.77
C GLU A 335 7.79 17.06 6.96
N ASP A 336 6.50 16.77 7.11
CA ASP A 336 6.00 15.40 7.23
C ASP A 336 6.19 14.62 5.92
N PHE A 337 5.91 15.25 4.78
CA PHE A 337 6.13 14.64 3.47
C PHE A 337 7.60 14.36 3.19
N ASN A 338 8.48 15.32 3.48
CA ASN A 338 9.93 15.14 3.36
C ASN A 338 10.41 13.96 4.19
N CYS A 339 9.93 13.85 5.43
CA CYS A 339 10.25 12.73 6.32
C CYS A 339 9.77 11.38 5.75
N LEU A 340 8.62 11.38 5.07
CA LEU A 340 8.05 10.18 4.44
C LEU A 340 8.82 9.73 3.21
N ILE A 341 9.25 10.65 2.34
CA ILE A 341 9.94 10.30 1.08
C ILE A 341 11.45 10.12 1.22
N ALA A 342 12.07 10.69 2.26
CA ALA A 342 13.51 10.65 2.47
C ALA A 342 14.04 9.20 2.42
N GLN A 343 14.96 8.89 1.52
CA GLN A 343 15.62 7.59 1.44
C GLN A 343 16.85 7.57 2.34
N ILE A 344 16.62 7.49 3.65
CA ILE A 344 17.71 7.41 4.64
C ILE A 344 18.36 6.03 4.56
N ASN A 345 19.66 6.00 4.27
CA ASN A 345 20.48 4.80 4.49
C ASN A 345 20.75 4.66 5.99
N PHE A 346 19.92 3.88 6.68
CA PHE A 346 20.01 3.72 8.13
C PHE A 346 21.26 2.96 8.56
N ASP A 347 21.78 2.07 7.71
CA ASP A 347 23.00 1.32 8.02
C ASP A 347 24.22 2.23 7.94
N GLU A 348 24.32 3.06 6.88
CA GLU A 348 25.36 4.09 6.79
C GLU A 348 25.23 5.14 7.90
N LEU A 349 24.02 5.53 8.25
CA LEU A 349 23.79 6.44 9.37
C LEU A 349 24.26 5.83 10.69
N LEU A 350 23.97 4.56 10.94
CA LEU A 350 24.39 3.85 12.14
C LEU A 350 25.91 3.73 12.20
N GLU A 351 26.55 3.35 11.10
CA GLU A 351 28.00 3.28 10.97
C GLU A 351 28.63 4.65 11.30
N LYS A 352 28.13 5.72 10.66
CA LYS A 352 28.64 7.09 10.90
C LYS A 352 28.42 7.56 12.33
N ILE A 353 27.34 7.16 13.01
CA ILE A 353 27.15 7.45 14.44
C ILE A 353 28.22 6.73 15.26
N GLN A 354 28.47 5.46 14.98
CA GLN A 354 29.40 4.61 15.73
C GLN A 354 30.87 4.97 15.52
N THR A 355 31.23 5.48 14.34
CA THR A 355 32.62 5.79 13.99
C THR A 355 33.00 7.25 14.20
N ASN A 356 32.06 8.15 14.51
CA ASN A 356 32.35 9.58 14.67
C ASN A 356 32.94 9.87 16.06
N PRO A 357 34.20 10.33 16.16
CA PRO A 357 34.87 10.55 17.45
C PRO A 357 34.27 11.70 18.27
N GLN A 358 33.45 12.56 17.66
CA GLN A 358 32.77 13.67 18.34
C GLN A 358 31.44 13.27 18.99
N ILE A 359 31.01 12.01 18.82
CA ILE A 359 29.76 11.49 19.37
C ILE A 359 30.07 10.62 20.58
N ASP A 360 29.60 11.01 21.76
CA ASP A 360 29.66 10.18 22.96
C ASP A 360 28.58 9.08 22.90
N LEU A 361 29.00 7.85 22.58
CA LEU A 361 28.14 6.67 22.51
C LEU A 361 27.59 6.22 23.88
N SER A 362 28.20 6.66 24.98
CA SER A 362 27.73 6.34 26.34
C SER A 362 26.60 7.25 26.79
N SER A 363 26.37 8.37 26.09
CA SER A 363 25.32 9.31 26.45
C SER A 363 23.93 8.68 26.27
N PRO A 364 22.99 8.88 27.22
CA PRO A 364 21.62 8.37 27.10
C PRO A 364 20.89 8.87 25.85
N GLN A 365 21.23 10.08 25.38
CA GLN A 365 20.65 10.70 24.18
C GLN A 365 21.15 9.99 22.92
N THR A 366 22.44 9.69 22.85
CA THR A 366 23.04 8.94 21.74
C THR A 366 22.48 7.52 21.67
N GLN A 367 22.35 6.84 22.81
CA GLN A 367 21.73 5.52 22.87
C GLN A 367 20.29 5.54 22.37
N GLN A 368 19.51 6.56 22.75
CA GLN A 368 18.16 6.74 22.25
C GLN A 368 18.13 6.90 20.72
N VAL A 369 19.04 7.69 20.15
CA VAL A 369 19.14 7.87 18.69
C VAL A 369 19.56 6.58 18.01
N VAL A 370 20.56 5.87 18.54
CA VAL A 370 21.02 4.58 18.00
C VAL A 370 19.86 3.58 17.93
N GLU A 371 19.05 3.50 18.98
CA GLU A 371 17.85 2.65 18.98
C GLU A 371 16.81 3.10 17.94
N MET A 372 16.60 4.41 17.77
CA MET A 372 15.74 4.93 16.70
C MET A 372 16.28 4.58 15.31
N VAL A 373 17.60 4.65 15.08
CA VAL A 373 18.23 4.32 13.78
C VAL A 373 18.12 2.84 13.48
N LYS A 374 18.39 1.96 14.46
CA LYS A 374 18.21 0.50 14.32
C LYS A 374 16.78 0.13 13.95
N LYS A 375 15.79 0.77 14.59
CA LYS A 375 14.35 0.61 14.32
C LYS A 375 13.86 1.41 13.11
N LYS A 376 14.76 2.12 12.43
CA LYS A 376 14.44 2.97 11.28
C LYS A 376 13.32 3.99 11.58
N ASP A 377 13.20 4.43 12.84
CA ASP A 377 12.10 5.28 13.36
C ASP A 377 12.26 6.74 12.94
N ARG A 378 11.77 7.02 11.73
CA ARG A 378 11.79 8.37 11.12
C ARG A 378 11.09 9.42 11.96
N LEU A 379 9.94 9.07 12.56
CA LEU A 379 9.15 10.01 13.34
C LEU A 379 9.79 10.26 14.71
N GLY A 380 10.41 9.24 15.30
CA GLY A 380 11.27 9.37 16.46
C GLY A 380 12.42 10.34 16.20
N LEU A 381 13.18 10.12 15.12
CA LEU A 381 14.28 11.00 14.70
C LEU A 381 13.80 12.43 14.42
N LYS A 382 12.67 12.59 13.71
CA LYS A 382 12.07 13.91 13.45
C LYS A 382 11.66 14.61 14.76
N LYS A 383 10.99 13.92 15.67
CA LYS A 383 10.57 14.47 16.97
C LYS A 383 11.79 14.79 17.84
N PHE A 384 12.84 13.99 17.77
CA PHE A 384 14.10 14.23 18.46
C PHE A 384 14.75 15.53 17.98
N ILE A 385 14.86 15.72 16.66
CA ILE A 385 15.33 16.99 16.06
C ILE A 385 14.44 18.16 16.49
N GLY A 386 13.11 17.95 16.46
CA GLY A 386 12.09 18.94 16.81
C GLY A 386 12.19 19.44 18.25
N ARG A 387 12.30 18.53 19.22
CA ARG A 387 12.33 18.83 20.66
C ARG A 387 13.64 19.44 21.11
N ASN A 388 14.74 19.10 20.44
CA ASN A 388 16.08 19.47 20.86
C ASN A 388 16.71 20.56 19.97
N LEU A 389 15.88 21.26 19.18
CA LEU A 389 16.30 22.29 18.22
C LEU A 389 17.01 23.50 18.85
N SER A 390 16.86 23.71 20.16
CA SER A 390 17.55 24.76 20.91
C SER A 390 18.79 24.27 21.66
N SER A 391 18.79 23.03 22.15
CA SER A 391 19.87 22.45 22.96
C SER A 391 20.99 21.79 22.14
N LEU A 392 20.70 21.33 20.92
CA LEU A 392 21.63 20.51 20.10
C LEU A 392 22.11 21.21 18.82
N LYS A 393 21.97 22.55 18.72
CA LYS A 393 22.37 23.30 17.51
C LYS A 393 23.86 23.17 17.12
N HIS A 394 24.69 22.59 17.98
CA HIS A 394 26.11 22.34 17.78
C HIS A 394 26.54 20.92 18.18
N ASP A 395 25.60 19.96 18.22
CA ASP A 395 25.91 18.57 18.53
C ASP A 395 26.13 17.76 17.23
N ALA A 396 27.26 17.04 17.17
CA ALA A 396 27.64 16.21 16.04
C ALA A 396 26.56 15.17 15.68
N ILE A 397 25.83 14.62 16.66
CA ILE A 397 24.76 13.66 16.39
C ILE A 397 23.58 14.32 15.66
N TYR A 398 23.27 15.56 16.01
CA TYR A 398 22.17 16.31 15.42
C TYR A 398 22.46 16.71 13.98
N ASP A 399 23.69 17.16 13.71
CA ASP A 399 24.14 17.47 12.36
C ASP A 399 24.18 16.23 11.47
N LEU A 400 24.55 15.07 12.02
CA LEU A 400 24.57 13.81 11.28
C LEU A 400 23.15 13.34 10.89
N ILE A 401 22.19 13.43 11.82
CA ILE A 401 20.78 13.09 11.52
C ILE A 401 20.23 14.08 10.47
N LYS A 402 20.48 15.39 10.64
CA LYS A 402 20.09 16.39 9.65
C LYS A 402 20.69 16.12 8.28
N TRP A 403 21.99 15.82 8.23
CA TRP A 403 22.68 15.42 7.02
C TRP A 403 21.99 14.23 6.36
N ALA A 404 21.63 13.18 7.11
CA ALA A 404 20.94 12.02 6.54
C ALA A 404 19.58 12.37 5.91
N PHE A 405 18.79 13.26 6.53
CA PHE A 405 17.54 13.76 5.93
C PHE A 405 17.79 14.70 4.75
N ILE A 406 18.78 15.58 4.81
CA ILE A 406 19.07 16.56 3.74
C ILE A 406 19.71 15.87 2.55
N SER A 407 20.73 15.05 2.74
CA SER A 407 21.41 14.32 1.66
C SER A 407 20.47 13.37 0.93
N SER A 408 19.51 12.76 1.62
CA SER A 408 18.48 11.95 0.98
C SER A 408 17.47 12.79 0.17
N LEU A 409 17.26 14.06 0.53
CA LEU A 409 16.41 15.00 -0.22
C LEU A 409 17.18 15.74 -1.33
N SER A 410 18.48 16.00 -1.17
CA SER A 410 19.32 16.72 -2.14
C SER A 410 19.89 15.79 -3.21
N ALA A 411 19.97 14.49 -2.96
CA ALA A 411 20.16 13.51 -4.04
C ALA A 411 18.93 13.46 -4.99
N PHE A 412 17.82 14.06 -4.55
CA PHE A 412 16.52 14.00 -5.20
C PHE A 412 16.11 15.32 -5.88
N LEU A 413 16.38 16.48 -5.25
CA LEU A 413 16.26 17.82 -5.85
C LEU A 413 17.44 18.10 -6.76
#